data_AF-A0A343W0A4-F1
#
_entry.id   AF-A0A343W0A4-F1
#
_cell.length_a   1.000
_cell.length_b   1.000
_cell.length_c   1.000
_cell.angle_alpha   90.00
_cell.angle_beta   90.00
_cell.angle_gamma   90.00
#
_symmetry.space_group_name_H-M   'P 1'
#
loop_
_entity.id
_entity.type
_entity.pdbx_description
1 polymer ?
#
loop_
_entity_poly.entity_id
_entity_poly.type
_entity_poly.pdbx_seq_one_letter_code
_entity_poly.pdbx_strand_id
1 'polypeptide(L)'
;RPSLLGYITLTQTLMLSLFSPVWGFLSDKYSRKWMLVFGTALWGIATIFLANINDFAHILFFRAINGLALGSIGPISQSILADAAKNESLGLSFGLVQLSSSTGRLIGGVITTTVALKYIFGIRGWRLCFMVVGVLSLILSITVALFVEDAPR
;
A
#
# COMPACT_ATOMS: atom_id res chain seq x y z
N ARG A 1 -22.79 -12.37 -0.25
CA ARG A 1 -23.53 -11.57 0.76
C ARG A 1 -22.74 -10.30 1.04
N PRO A 2 -23.37 -9.11 1.07
CA PRO A 2 -22.67 -7.83 1.29
C PRO A 2 -21.97 -7.76 2.66
N SER A 3 -22.46 -8.50 3.66
CA SER A 3 -21.81 -8.61 4.98
C SER A 3 -20.38 -9.15 4.93
N LEU A 4 -20.09 -10.12 4.05
CA LEU A 4 -18.74 -10.69 3.89
C LEU A 4 -17.74 -9.66 3.34
N LEU A 5 -18.16 -8.80 2.41
CA LEU A 5 -17.35 -7.69 1.94
C LEU A 5 -17.06 -6.70 3.08
N GLY A 6 -18.07 -6.44 3.93
CA GLY A 6 -17.93 -5.58 5.10
C GLY A 6 -16.92 -6.11 6.11
N TYR A 7 -16.88 -7.42 6.37
CA TYR A 7 -15.88 -8.01 7.27
C TYR A 7 -14.45 -7.85 6.71
N ILE A 8 -14.27 -8.06 5.39
CA ILE A 8 -12.96 -7.93 4.72
C ILE A 8 -12.42 -6.50 4.86
N THR A 9 -13.24 -5.48 4.59
CA THR A 9 -12.81 -4.08 4.68
C THR A 9 -12.61 -3.65 6.12
N LEU A 10 -13.46 -4.11 7.04
CA LEU A 10 -13.33 -3.82 8.47
C LEU A 10 -12.03 -4.38 9.05
N THR A 11 -11.68 -5.63 8.76
CA THR A 11 -10.41 -6.22 9.24
C THR A 11 -9.21 -5.43 8.74
N GLN A 12 -9.23 -5.01 7.48
CA GLN A 12 -8.15 -4.21 6.91
C GLN A 12 -8.02 -2.85 7.60
N THR A 13 -9.12 -2.12 7.77
CA THR A 13 -9.11 -0.79 8.40
C THR A 13 -8.77 -0.87 9.88
N LEU A 14 -9.25 -1.88 10.62
CA LEU A 14 -8.90 -2.08 12.02
C LEU A 14 -7.40 -2.32 12.18
N MET A 15 -6.81 -3.19 11.37
CA MET A 15 -5.37 -3.45 11.43
C MET A 15 -4.56 -2.21 11.06
N LEU A 16 -5.00 -1.46 10.04
CA LEU A 16 -4.39 -0.18 9.70
C LEU A 16 -4.41 0.79 10.89
N SER A 17 -5.56 0.99 11.52
CA SER A 17 -5.70 1.93 12.65
C SER A 17 -4.90 1.51 13.88
N LEU A 18 -4.84 0.21 14.17
CA LEU A 18 -4.09 -0.33 15.31
C LEU A 18 -2.57 -0.22 15.10
N PHE A 19 -2.09 -0.48 13.88
CA PHE A 19 -0.66 -0.55 13.60
C PHE A 19 -0.06 0.77 13.11
N SER A 20 -0.86 1.69 12.57
CA SER A 20 -0.41 3.04 12.19
C SER A 20 0.42 3.74 13.29
N PRO A 21 -0.03 3.83 14.57
CA PRO A 21 0.79 4.43 15.62
C PRO A 21 2.06 3.62 15.91
N VAL A 22 1.99 2.29 15.90
CA VAL A 22 3.14 1.41 16.14
C VAL A 22 4.23 1.64 15.10
N TRP A 23 3.86 1.72 13.82
CA TRP A 23 4.79 2.04 12.73
C TRP A 23 5.28 3.48 12.79
N GLY A 24 4.47 4.44 13.27
CA GLY A 24 4.92 5.80 13.56
C GLY A 24 6.10 5.81 14.53
N PHE A 25 5.91 5.25 15.73
CA PHE A 25 6.98 5.14 16.73
C PHE A 25 8.20 4.37 16.24
N LEU A 26 7.99 3.31 15.47
CA LEU A 26 9.07 2.51 14.93
C LEU A 26 9.86 3.29 13.85
N SER A 27 9.20 4.22 13.13
CA SER A 27 9.82 4.99 12.04
C SER A 27 10.73 6.10 12.54
N ASP A 28 10.48 6.56 13.77
CA ASP A 28 11.37 7.50 14.45
C ASP A 28 12.65 6.83 14.96
N LYS A 29 12.61 5.51 15.21
CA LYS A 29 13.74 4.75 15.78
C LYS A 29 14.59 4.01 14.74
N TYR A 30 13.98 3.53 13.65
CA TYR A 30 14.64 2.74 12.60
C TYR A 30 14.86 3.52 11.30
N SER A 31 15.71 3.00 10.42
CA SER A 31 15.96 3.62 9.11
C SER A 31 14.67 3.63 8.27
N ARG A 32 14.12 4.83 8.05
CA ARG A 32 12.85 5.08 7.37
C ARG A 32 12.79 4.43 5.98
N LYS A 33 13.91 4.43 5.26
CA LYS A 33 14.08 3.77 3.96
C LYS A 33 13.71 2.28 4.02
N TRP A 34 14.44 1.52 4.85
CA TRP A 34 14.24 0.07 4.98
C TRP A 34 12.82 -0.25 5.45
N MET A 35 12.28 0.59 6.33
CA MET A 35 10.93 0.42 6.85
C MET A 35 9.85 0.61 5.76
N LEU A 36 10.05 1.55 4.82
CA LEU A 36 9.20 1.73 3.65
C LEU A 36 9.33 0.55 2.68
N VAL A 37 10.56 0.08 2.43
CA VAL A 37 10.83 -1.09 1.58
C VAL A 37 10.12 -2.32 2.14
N PHE A 38 10.25 -2.63 3.43
CA PHE A 38 9.58 -3.76 4.06
C PHE A 38 8.06 -3.64 4.00
N GLY A 39 7.49 -2.46 4.30
CA GLY A 39 6.06 -2.24 4.25
C GLY A 39 5.47 -2.42 2.84
N THR A 40 6.10 -1.81 1.84
CA THR A 40 5.67 -1.91 0.43
C THR A 40 5.87 -3.31 -0.15
N ALA A 41 6.95 -4.00 0.24
CA ALA A 41 7.19 -5.40 -0.15
C ALA A 41 6.12 -6.31 0.46
N LEU A 42 5.85 -6.18 1.76
CA LEU A 42 4.84 -6.96 2.46
C LEU A 42 3.45 -6.73 1.87
N TRP A 43 3.11 -5.48 1.54
CA TRP A 43 1.86 -5.13 0.88
C TRP A 43 1.75 -5.79 -0.51
N GLY A 44 2.81 -5.70 -1.32
CA GLY A 44 2.87 -6.31 -2.65
C GLY A 44 2.70 -7.82 -2.60
N ILE A 45 3.47 -8.52 -1.76
CA ILE A 45 3.39 -9.98 -1.57
C ILE A 45 1.98 -10.38 -1.14
N ALA A 46 1.44 -9.73 -0.10
CA ALA A 46 0.11 -10.05 0.41
C ALA A 46 -0.97 -9.87 -0.66
N THR A 47 -0.82 -8.86 -1.52
CA THR A 47 -1.75 -8.59 -2.65
C THR A 47 -1.68 -9.68 -3.73
N ILE A 48 -0.48 -10.16 -4.07
CA ILE A 48 -0.29 -11.26 -5.04
C ILE A 48 -0.89 -12.56 -4.49
N PHE A 49 -0.67 -12.86 -3.20
CA PHE A 49 -1.28 -14.02 -2.56
C PHE A 49 -2.80 -13.92 -2.56
N LEU A 50 -3.35 -12.75 -2.27
CA LEU A 50 -4.80 -12.52 -2.27
C LEU A 50 -5.45 -12.83 -3.64
N ALA A 51 -4.73 -12.60 -4.74
CA ALA A 51 -5.24 -12.91 -6.09
C ALA A 51 -5.49 -14.41 -6.31
N ASN A 52 -4.74 -15.28 -5.61
CA ASN A 52 -4.76 -16.73 -5.80
C ASN A 52 -5.67 -17.47 -4.80
N ILE A 53 -6.07 -16.80 -3.71
CA ILE A 53 -6.86 -17.41 -2.66
C ILE A 53 -8.35 -17.48 -3.04
N ASN A 54 -8.97 -18.61 -2.71
CA ASN A 54 -10.41 -18.84 -2.87
C ASN A 54 -11.15 -18.95 -1.52
N ASP A 55 -10.41 -19.18 -0.44
CA ASP A 55 -10.95 -19.44 0.89
C ASP A 55 -11.12 -18.14 1.69
N PHE A 56 -12.28 -17.97 2.32
CA PHE A 56 -12.65 -16.73 3.01
C PHE A 56 -11.76 -16.44 4.24
N ALA A 57 -11.37 -17.47 5.00
CA ALA A 57 -10.54 -17.28 6.19
C ALA A 57 -9.13 -16.80 5.79
N HIS A 58 -8.58 -17.38 4.73
CA HIS A 58 -7.30 -16.97 4.18
C HIS A 58 -7.34 -15.54 3.61
N ILE A 59 -8.43 -15.16 2.93
CA ILE A 59 -8.63 -13.77 2.48
C ILE A 59 -8.58 -12.79 3.65
N LEU A 60 -9.24 -13.14 4.77
CA LEU A 60 -9.26 -12.30 5.96
C LEU A 60 -7.86 -12.12 6.57
N PHE A 61 -7.09 -13.21 6.66
CA PHE A 61 -5.71 -13.20 7.17
C PHE A 61 -4.78 -12.32 6.30
N PHE A 62 -4.79 -12.50 4.98
CA PHE A 62 -3.99 -11.68 4.08
C PHE A 62 -4.46 -10.22 4.02
N ARG A 63 -5.73 -9.95 4.33
CA ARG A 63 -6.25 -8.59 4.48
C ARG A 63 -5.81 -7.92 5.78
N ALA A 64 -5.71 -8.68 6.86
CA ALA A 64 -5.08 -8.19 8.08
C ALA A 64 -3.64 -7.76 7.78
N ILE A 65 -2.84 -8.62 7.14
CA ILE A 65 -1.46 -8.31 6.73
C ILE A 65 -1.41 -7.07 5.82
N ASN A 66 -2.33 -6.95 4.86
CA ASN A 66 -2.44 -5.75 4.03
C ASN A 66 -2.65 -4.49 4.88
N GLY A 67 -3.55 -4.54 5.88
CA GLY A 67 -3.79 -3.43 6.80
C GLY A 67 -2.55 -3.06 7.61
N LEU A 68 -1.80 -4.05 8.10
CA LEU A 68 -0.51 -3.86 8.79
C LEU A 68 0.49 -3.11 7.91
N ALA A 69 0.61 -3.54 6.65
CA ALA A 69 1.55 -2.99 5.69
C ALA A 69 1.15 -1.58 5.22
N LEU A 70 -0.14 -1.32 4.97
CA LEU A 70 -0.63 0.02 4.64
C LEU A 70 -0.45 1.01 5.80
N GLY A 71 -0.54 0.53 7.05
CA GLY A 71 -0.32 1.34 8.25
C GLY A 71 1.11 1.89 8.34
N SER A 72 2.11 1.25 7.72
CA SER A 72 3.49 1.73 7.74
C SER A 72 3.75 2.87 6.76
N ILE A 73 3.07 2.85 5.60
CA ILE A 73 3.36 3.76 4.48
C ILE A 73 3.01 5.22 4.84
N GLY A 74 1.89 5.42 5.55
CA GLY A 74 1.41 6.74 5.95
C GLY A 74 2.43 7.58 6.75
N PRO A 75 2.82 7.15 7.97
CA PRO A 75 3.73 7.92 8.83
C PRO A 75 5.12 8.09 8.20
N ILE A 76 5.65 7.04 7.54
CA ILE A 76 6.98 7.11 6.92
C ILE A 76 6.99 8.13 5.77
N SER A 77 5.97 8.11 4.90
CA SER A 77 5.86 9.06 3.79
C SER A 77 5.72 10.50 4.29
N GLN A 78 4.94 10.71 5.36
CA GLN A 78 4.78 12.04 5.98
C GLN A 78 6.11 12.54 6.57
N SER A 79 6.84 11.65 7.23
CA SER A 79 8.12 11.95 7.88
C SER A 79 9.22 12.28 6.86
N ILE A 80 9.34 11.51 5.77
CA ILE A 80 10.29 11.80 4.67
C ILE A 80 9.97 13.14 4.01
N LEU A 81 8.68 13.43 3.79
CA LEU A 81 8.26 14.69 3.19
C LEU A 81 8.56 15.89 4.09
N ALA A 82 8.39 15.73 5.40
CA ALA A 82 8.69 16.76 6.38
C ALA A 82 10.19 17.12 6.37
N ASP A 83 11.06 16.12 6.26
CA ASP A 83 12.52 16.35 6.18
C ASP A 83 12.95 16.95 4.84
N ALA A 84 12.31 16.55 3.73
CA ALA A 84 12.61 17.05 2.39
C ALA A 84 12.16 18.51 2.19
N ALA A 85 11.05 18.91 2.81
CA ALA A 85 10.44 20.24 2.65
C ALA A 85 11.05 21.31 3.58
N LYS A 86 12.35 21.18 3.93
CA LYS A 86 13.03 21.80 5.08
C LYS A 86 12.99 23.34 5.19
N ASN A 87 12.39 24.12 4.29
CA ASN A 87 12.18 25.57 4.56
C ASN A 87 11.14 26.36 3.75
N GLU A 88 10.60 25.92 2.60
CA GLU A 88 9.56 26.69 1.92
C GLU A 88 8.48 25.77 1.32
N SER A 89 7.28 25.83 1.90
CA SER A 89 6.03 25.21 1.43
C SER A 89 5.81 23.69 1.68
N LEU A 90 5.96 23.26 2.94
CA LEU A 90 5.42 21.97 3.43
C LEU A 90 4.00 21.69 2.92
N GLY A 91 3.11 22.69 2.97
CA GLY A 91 1.74 22.55 2.48
C GLY A 91 1.62 22.22 0.99
N LEU A 92 2.47 22.80 0.13
CA LEU A 92 2.49 22.46 -1.31
C LEU A 92 3.03 21.06 -1.53
N SER A 93 4.06 20.66 -0.80
CA SER A 93 4.62 19.30 -0.87
C SER A 93 3.57 18.25 -0.48
N PHE A 94 2.85 18.47 0.63
CA PHE A 94 1.76 17.59 1.04
C PHE A 94 0.62 17.58 0.01
N GLY A 95 0.29 18.75 -0.54
CA GLY A 95 -0.70 18.89 -1.61
C GLY A 95 -0.35 18.08 -2.85
N LEU A 96 0.90 18.14 -3.33
CA LEU A 96 1.38 17.40 -4.49
C LEU A 96 1.36 15.88 -4.27
N VAL A 97 1.76 15.42 -3.07
CA VAL A 97 1.68 13.99 -2.73
C VAL A 97 0.23 13.50 -2.65
N GLN A 98 -0.66 14.30 -2.06
CA GLN A 98 -2.08 13.96 -2.02
C GLN A 98 -2.73 13.97 -3.40
N LEU A 99 -2.34 14.91 -4.26
CA LEU A 99 -2.78 14.96 -5.65
C LEU A 99 -2.31 13.72 -6.40
N SER A 100 -1.04 13.35 -6.28
CA SER A 100 -0.46 12.14 -6.88
C SER A 100 -1.17 10.88 -6.39
N SER A 101 -1.42 10.77 -5.08
CA SER A 101 -2.13 9.64 -4.47
C SER A 101 -3.58 9.55 -4.92
N SER A 102 -4.26 10.70 -5.08
CA SER A 102 -5.65 10.75 -5.53
C SER A 102 -5.78 10.41 -7.01
N THR A 103 -4.90 10.96 -7.85
CA THR A 103 -4.81 10.61 -9.27
C THR A 103 -4.51 9.13 -9.46
N GLY A 104 -3.58 8.56 -8.70
CA GLY A 104 -3.29 7.13 -8.71
C GLY A 104 -4.49 6.27 -8.34
N ARG A 105 -5.26 6.66 -7.31
CA ARG A 105 -6.50 5.96 -6.91
C ARG A 105 -7.57 6.04 -7.99
N LEU A 106 -7.73 7.18 -8.65
CA LEU A 106 -8.69 7.35 -9.75
C LEU A 106 -8.33 6.47 -10.94
N ILE A 107 -7.09 6.58 -11.43
CA ILE A 107 -6.60 5.80 -12.57
C ILE A 107 -6.69 4.30 -12.26
N GLY A 108 -6.21 3.88 -11.09
CA GLY A 108 -6.29 2.50 -10.64
C GLY A 108 -7.73 1.99 -10.52
N GLY A 109 -8.64 2.81 -10.00
CA GLY A 109 -10.07 2.48 -9.91
C GLY A 109 -10.72 2.31 -11.27
N VAL A 110 -10.47 3.22 -12.22
CA VAL A 110 -11.03 3.14 -13.59
C VAL A 110 -10.49 1.92 -14.32
N ILE A 111 -9.18 1.67 -14.27
CA ILE A 111 -8.56 0.49 -14.90
C ILE A 111 -9.12 -0.78 -14.25
N THR A 112 -9.16 -0.86 -12.93
CA THR A 112 -9.63 -2.05 -12.22
C THR A 112 -11.09 -2.32 -12.50
N THR A 113 -11.96 -1.32 -12.53
CA THR A 113 -13.41 -1.50 -12.79
C THR A 113 -13.69 -1.92 -14.24
N THR A 114 -12.99 -1.36 -15.22
CA THR A 114 -13.14 -1.73 -16.64
C THR A 114 -12.55 -3.11 -16.96
N VAL A 115 -11.47 -3.49 -16.29
CA VAL A 115 -10.80 -4.79 -16.50
C VAL A 115 -11.43 -5.90 -15.64
N ALA A 116 -11.94 -5.60 -14.44
CA ALA A 116 -12.45 -6.61 -13.51
C ALA A 116 -13.62 -7.42 -14.06
N LEU A 117 -14.44 -6.81 -14.92
CA LEU A 117 -15.60 -7.44 -15.56
C LEU A 117 -15.23 -8.27 -16.81
N LYS A 118 -14.02 -8.10 -17.35
CA LYS A 118 -13.55 -8.82 -18.53
C LYS A 118 -12.82 -10.10 -18.14
N TYR A 119 -13.03 -11.15 -18.93
CA TYR A 119 -12.18 -12.33 -18.91
C TYR A 119 -11.00 -12.08 -19.84
N ILE A 120 -9.81 -12.06 -19.27
CA ILE A 120 -8.56 -11.87 -20.01
C ILE A 120 -7.79 -13.18 -19.85
N PHE A 121 -7.47 -13.85 -20.97
CA PHE A 121 -6.72 -15.12 -20.98
C PHE A 121 -7.33 -16.25 -20.11
N GLY A 122 -8.66 -16.33 -19.99
CA GLY A 122 -9.34 -17.35 -19.18
C GLY A 122 -9.28 -17.12 -17.66
N ILE A 123 -8.68 -16.01 -17.21
CA ILE A 123 -8.61 -15.59 -15.81
C ILE A 123 -9.59 -14.45 -15.58
N ARG A 124 -10.28 -14.45 -14.43
CA ARG A 124 -11.16 -13.34 -14.05
C ARG A 124 -10.30 -12.06 -13.89
N GLY A 125 -10.65 -10.99 -14.61
CA GLY A 125 -9.85 -9.76 -14.68
C GLY A 125 -9.52 -9.15 -13.32
N TRP A 126 -10.37 -9.30 -12.31
CA TRP A 126 -10.08 -8.81 -10.96
C TRP A 126 -8.81 -9.44 -10.35
N ARG A 127 -8.54 -10.73 -10.61
CA ARG A 127 -7.32 -11.41 -10.14
C ARG A 127 -6.08 -10.85 -10.81
N LEU A 128 -6.18 -10.59 -12.11
CA LEU A 128 -5.10 -10.03 -12.89
C LEU A 128 -4.78 -8.61 -12.42
N CYS A 129 -5.79 -7.80 -12.09
CA CYS A 129 -5.59 -6.50 -11.45
C CYS A 129 -4.83 -6.61 -10.12
N PHE A 130 -5.21 -7.52 -9.22
CA PHE A 130 -4.50 -7.70 -7.95
C PHE A 130 -3.04 -8.15 -8.17
N MET A 131 -2.79 -9.05 -9.12
CA MET A 131 -1.44 -9.50 -9.43
C MET A 131 -0.58 -8.36 -10.01
N VAL A 132 -1.10 -7.58 -10.95
CA VAL A 132 -0.40 -6.42 -11.54
C VAL A 132 -0.10 -5.37 -10.47
N VAL A 133 -1.06 -5.04 -9.61
CA VAL A 133 -0.85 -4.08 -8.51
C VAL A 133 0.21 -4.58 -7.53
N GLY A 134 0.17 -5.87 -7.19
CA GLY A 134 1.18 -6.47 -6.32
C GLY A 134 2.58 -6.45 -6.92
N VAL A 135 2.71 -6.75 -8.22
CA VAL A 135 4.00 -6.67 -8.94
C VAL A 135 4.49 -5.23 -9.04
N LEU A 136 3.62 -4.27 -9.37
CA LEU A 136 3.98 -2.85 -9.37
C LEU A 136 4.47 -2.38 -8.00
N SER A 137 3.84 -2.83 -6.93
CA SER A 137 4.29 -2.54 -5.56
C SER A 137 5.67 -3.11 -5.27
N LEU A 138 5.97 -4.32 -5.73
CA LEU A 138 7.30 -4.92 -5.56
C LEU A 138 8.36 -4.16 -6.36
N ILE A 139 8.05 -3.75 -7.59
CA ILE A 139 8.95 -2.92 -8.41
C ILE A 139 9.22 -1.60 -7.69
N LEU A 140 8.19 -0.93 -7.17
CA LEU A 140 8.34 0.29 -6.38
C LEU A 140 9.21 0.08 -5.14
N SER A 141 8.99 -1.02 -4.42
CA SER A 141 9.80 -1.38 -3.25
C SER A 141 11.29 -1.56 -3.61
N ILE A 142 11.58 -2.24 -4.72
CA ILE A 142 12.96 -2.43 -5.22
C ILE A 142 13.56 -1.09 -5.66
N THR A 143 12.80 -0.26 -6.38
CA THR A 143 13.26 1.07 -6.80
C THR A 143 13.58 1.94 -5.59
N VAL A 144 12.74 1.93 -4.55
CA VAL A 144 13.02 2.65 -3.30
C VAL A 144 14.28 2.08 -2.62
N ALA A 145 14.47 0.77 -2.61
CA ALA A 145 15.64 0.14 -2.02
C ALA A 145 16.94 0.56 -2.73
N LEU A 146 16.90 0.73 -4.06
CA LEU A 146 18.08 1.06 -4.88
C LEU A 146 18.35 2.57 -4.98
N PHE A 147 17.32 3.41 -5.14
CA PHE A 147 17.49 4.84 -5.45
C PHE A 147 17.40 5.78 -4.25
N VAL A 148 16.71 5.40 -3.18
CA VAL A 148 16.65 6.26 -1.99
C VAL A 148 17.94 6.05 -1.21
N GLU A 149 18.89 6.97 -1.28
CA GLU A 149 20.02 6.97 -0.35
C GLU A 149 19.55 7.41 1.03
N ASP A 150 20.04 6.72 2.07
CA ASP A 150 19.74 7.08 3.45
C ASP A 150 20.27 8.51 3.68
N ALA A 151 19.36 9.48 3.85
CA ALA A 151 19.76 10.82 4.22
C ALA A 151 20.58 10.71 5.52
N PRO A 152 21.83 11.22 5.56
CA PRO A 152 22.63 11.20 6.78
C PRO A 152 21.87 11.97 7.85
N ARG A 153 21.72 11.33 9.01
CA ARG A 153 21.05 11.89 10.19
C ARG A 153 21.63 13.25 10.58
#